data_AF-A0A244CM82-F1
#
_entry.id   AF-A0A244CM82-F1
#
_cell.length_a   1.000
_cell.length_b   1.000
_cell.length_c   1.000
_cell.angle_alpha   90.00
_cell.angle_beta   90.00
_cell.angle_gamma   90.00
#
_symmetry.space_group_name_H-M   'P 1'
#
loop_
_entity.id
_entity.type
_entity.pdbx_description
1 polymer ?
#
loop_
_entity_poly.entity_id
_entity_poly.type
_entity_poly.pdbx_seq_one_letter_code
_entity_poly.pdbx_strand_id
1 'polypeptide(L)'
;MQQLISRTLAACVGMSLLATFLGCQTLLTSDTQSIYVSGLTFQNIASDDAQNVRLRAISTNGQVSCNKIEVNSTCGTGFPAKYYQAGEFELSWQMAGRSYAEHFVIPIPTDAEKNQRYTAVVLFTNNGQYDVRLTKNNIL
;
A
#
# COMPACT_ATOMS: atom_id res chain seq x y z
N MET A 1 33.13 5.52 -78.16
CA MET A 1 33.54 6.89 -77.78
C MET A 1 33.00 7.13 -76.36
N GLN A 2 33.75 6.87 -75.27
CA GLN A 2 34.76 7.74 -74.63
C GLN A 2 34.31 9.21 -74.62
N GLN A 3 34.31 10.01 -73.55
CA GLN A 3 34.46 9.98 -72.09
C GLN A 3 33.84 11.33 -71.64
N LEU A 4 33.39 11.52 -70.40
CA LEU A 4 33.93 12.61 -69.55
C LEU A 4 33.38 12.54 -68.13
N ILE A 5 34.31 12.78 -67.23
CA ILE A 5 34.29 12.72 -65.78
C ILE A 5 33.72 14.04 -65.24
N SER A 6 32.97 13.98 -64.14
CA SER A 6 33.06 15.04 -63.12
C SER A 6 32.73 14.46 -61.74
N ARG A 7 33.76 14.39 -60.88
CA ARG A 7 33.65 14.12 -59.43
C ARG A 7 33.90 15.44 -58.72
N THR A 8 32.99 15.83 -57.82
CA THR A 8 33.20 16.71 -56.63
C THR A 8 31.82 17.09 -56.09
N LEU A 9 31.50 17.20 -54.80
CA LEU A 9 32.06 16.80 -53.50
C LEU A 9 30.97 17.22 -52.48
N ALA A 10 30.79 16.43 -51.40
CA ALA A 10 30.23 16.81 -50.09
C ALA A 10 28.82 17.43 -49.97
N ALA A 11 27.94 16.74 -49.22
CA ALA A 11 27.33 17.33 -48.02
C ALA A 11 26.65 16.24 -47.17
N CYS A 12 26.87 16.34 -45.85
CA CYS A 12 26.16 15.67 -44.76
C CYS A 12 24.63 15.71 -44.98
N VAL A 13 23.83 14.80 -44.43
CA VAL A 13 23.33 14.90 -43.05
C VAL A 13 22.54 13.61 -42.81
N GLY A 14 22.82 12.94 -41.70
CA GLY A 14 21.98 11.85 -41.20
C GLY A 14 20.61 12.37 -40.77
N MET A 15 19.56 11.62 -41.06
CA MET A 15 18.25 11.84 -40.44
C MET A 15 17.78 10.52 -39.85
N SER A 16 18.18 10.33 -38.59
CA SER A 16 17.65 9.36 -37.66
C SER A 16 16.20 9.66 -37.28
N LEU A 17 15.45 8.58 -37.00
CA LEU A 17 14.31 8.46 -36.09
C LEU A 17 13.04 9.33 -36.33
N LEU A 18 11.89 8.65 -36.40
CA LEU A 18 10.72 8.96 -35.55
C LEU A 18 9.67 7.84 -35.68
N ALA A 19 9.89 6.74 -34.96
CA ALA A 19 8.81 5.85 -34.56
C ALA A 19 8.07 6.56 -33.42
N THR A 20 6.95 7.21 -33.73
CA THR A 20 6.09 7.82 -32.72
C THR A 20 5.36 6.70 -31.98
N PHE A 21 5.98 6.19 -30.91
CA PHE A 21 5.23 5.53 -29.85
C PHE A 21 4.33 6.60 -29.23
N LEU A 22 3.06 6.61 -29.61
CA LEU A 22 2.00 7.19 -28.80
C LEU A 22 1.88 6.31 -27.55
N GLY A 23 2.83 6.48 -26.63
CA GLY A 23 2.71 6.01 -25.26
C GLY A 23 1.55 6.77 -24.66
N CYS A 24 0.37 6.15 -24.65
CA CYS A 24 -0.74 6.56 -23.82
C CYS A 24 -0.27 6.36 -22.37
N GLN A 25 0.39 7.38 -21.83
CA GLN A 25 0.68 7.45 -20.41
C GLN A 25 -0.67 7.76 -19.77
N THR A 26 -1.39 6.72 -19.36
CA THR A 26 -2.42 6.87 -18.33
C THR A 26 -1.68 7.33 -17.07
N LEU A 27 -1.50 8.65 -16.96
CA LEU A 27 -1.21 9.34 -15.73
C LEU A 27 -2.39 9.04 -14.80
N LEU A 28 -2.30 7.93 -14.08
CA LEU A 28 -3.01 7.73 -12.85
C LEU A 28 -2.43 8.77 -11.88
N THR A 29 -2.90 10.01 -11.98
CA THR A 29 -2.83 10.95 -10.87
C THR A 29 -3.63 10.29 -9.76
N SER A 30 -2.94 9.54 -8.91
CA SER A 30 -3.46 9.14 -7.62
C SER A 30 -3.76 10.46 -6.91
N ASP A 31 -5.00 10.94 -7.02
CA ASP A 31 -5.51 11.97 -6.10
C ASP A 31 -5.28 11.37 -4.73
N THR A 32 -4.23 11.81 -4.05
CA THR A 32 -3.82 11.31 -2.74
C THR A 32 -4.89 11.77 -1.77
N GLN A 33 -6.00 11.03 -1.75
CA GLN A 33 -7.12 11.23 -0.86
C GLN A 33 -6.63 10.86 0.53
N SER A 34 -6.02 11.83 1.21
CA SER A 34 -5.57 11.67 2.59
C SER A 34 -6.80 11.52 3.46
N ILE A 35 -7.17 10.28 3.76
CA ILE A 35 -8.24 9.97 4.70
C ILE A 35 -7.72 10.04 6.14
N TYR A 36 -8.59 10.42 7.06
CA TYR A 36 -8.26 10.44 8.47
C TYR A 36 -8.54 9.08 9.11
N VAL A 37 -7.47 8.33 9.39
CA VAL A 37 -7.56 7.07 10.15
C VAL A 37 -7.22 7.37 11.59
N SER A 38 -8.24 7.32 12.46
CA SER A 38 -8.12 7.74 13.86
C SER A 38 -7.73 6.62 14.82
N GLY A 39 -7.81 5.37 14.37
CA GLY A 39 -7.54 4.21 15.20
C GLY A 39 -7.19 2.96 14.41
N LEU A 40 -6.65 1.98 15.11
CA LEU A 40 -6.37 0.65 14.61
C LEU A 40 -6.89 -0.38 15.61
N THR A 41 -7.68 -1.32 15.13
CA THR A 41 -8.14 -2.46 15.93
C THR A 41 -7.62 -3.74 15.33
N PHE A 42 -6.93 -4.53 16.14
CA PHE A 42 -6.67 -5.93 15.82
C PHE A 42 -7.84 -6.78 16.33
N GLN A 43 -8.37 -7.64 15.49
CA GLN A 43 -9.45 -8.57 15.83
C GLN A 43 -8.99 -9.99 15.56
N ASN A 44 -9.26 -10.91 16.49
CA ASN A 44 -8.94 -12.32 16.31
C ASN A 44 -10.21 -13.15 16.27
N ILE A 45 -10.51 -13.75 15.11
CA ILE A 45 -11.59 -14.73 14.94
C ILE A 45 -11.05 -16.14 14.62
N ALA A 46 -9.73 -16.33 14.76
CA ALA A 46 -9.09 -17.62 14.58
C ALA A 46 -9.36 -18.56 15.78
N SER A 47 -9.04 -19.84 15.62
CA SER A 47 -9.09 -20.85 16.69
C SER A 47 -7.97 -20.72 17.72
N ASP A 48 -6.96 -19.90 17.45
CA ASP A 48 -5.75 -19.76 18.25
C ASP A 48 -5.50 -18.30 18.62
N ASP A 49 -4.80 -18.09 19.74
CA ASP A 49 -4.40 -16.76 20.18
C ASP A 49 -3.39 -16.14 19.19
N ALA A 50 -3.61 -14.88 18.83
CA ALA A 50 -2.60 -14.07 18.13
C ALA A 50 -1.69 -13.41 19.17
N GLN A 51 -0.39 -13.66 19.07
CA GLN A 51 0.61 -13.21 20.03
C GLN A 51 1.65 -12.32 19.37
N ASN A 52 2.30 -11.46 20.17
CA ASN A 52 3.38 -10.58 19.73
C ASN A 52 3.03 -9.80 18.45
N VAL A 53 1.77 -9.33 18.37
CA VAL A 53 1.26 -8.60 17.21
C VAL A 53 1.91 -7.22 17.19
N ARG A 54 2.52 -6.85 16.07
CA ARG A 54 3.13 -5.54 15.85
C ARG A 54 2.79 -5.06 14.46
N LEU A 55 2.34 -3.81 14.36
CA LEU A 55 2.18 -3.11 13.09
C LEU A 55 3.10 -1.89 13.09
N ARG A 56 3.92 -1.76 12.06
CA ARG A 56 4.82 -0.62 11.84
C ARG A 56 4.47 0.07 10.53
N ALA A 57 4.26 1.37 10.59
CA ALA A 57 4.18 2.22 9.40
C ALA A 57 5.60 2.49 8.88
N ILE A 58 5.90 2.07 7.65
CA ILE A 58 7.27 2.18 7.11
C ILE A 58 7.68 3.64 6.91
N SER A 59 6.78 4.48 6.43
CA SER A 59 7.06 5.88 6.10
C SER A 59 7.36 6.75 7.33
N THR A 60 6.72 6.48 8.47
CA THR A 60 6.87 7.28 9.69
C THR A 60 7.70 6.58 10.77
N ASN A 61 8.01 5.29 10.58
CA ASN A 61 8.55 4.39 11.59
C ASN A 61 7.71 4.31 12.88
N GLY A 62 6.46 4.80 12.86
CA GLY A 62 5.52 4.69 13.96
C GLY A 62 5.07 3.24 14.11
N GLN A 63 4.88 2.78 15.34
CA GLN A 63 4.48 1.40 15.61
C GLN A 63 3.43 1.30 16.70
N VAL A 64 2.62 0.25 16.62
CA VAL A 64 1.70 -0.18 17.66
C VAL A 64 1.76 -1.69 17.81
N SER A 65 1.43 -2.19 19.00
CA SER A 65 1.57 -3.60 19.32
C SER A 65 0.54 -4.08 20.33
N CYS A 66 0.19 -5.36 20.22
CA CYS A 66 -0.60 -6.09 21.20
C CYS A 66 0.14 -7.38 21.57
N ASN A 67 0.39 -7.58 22.87
CA ASN A 67 1.13 -8.76 23.33
C ASN A 67 0.37 -10.06 23.07
N LYS A 68 -0.94 -10.04 23.29
CA LYS A 68 -1.83 -11.19 23.11
C LYS A 68 -3.23 -10.71 22.74
N ILE A 69 -3.87 -11.40 21.80
CA ILE A 69 -5.27 -11.22 21.42
C ILE A 69 -5.92 -12.60 21.46
N GLU A 70 -6.77 -12.80 22.46
CA GLU A 70 -7.45 -14.06 22.68
C GLU A 70 -8.43 -14.37 21.55
N VAL A 71 -8.78 -15.65 21.40
CA VAL A 71 -9.83 -16.12 20.50
C VAL A 71 -11.11 -15.31 20.69
N ASN A 72 -11.69 -14.83 19.58
CA ASN A 72 -12.90 -13.97 19.54
C ASN A 72 -12.77 -12.64 20.31
N SER A 73 -11.56 -12.14 20.49
CA SER A 73 -11.30 -10.87 21.18
C SER A 73 -10.73 -9.81 20.24
N THR A 74 -10.59 -8.59 20.78
CA THR A 74 -10.04 -7.44 20.07
C THR A 74 -8.99 -6.72 20.93
N CYS A 75 -8.03 -6.10 20.26
CA CYS A 75 -7.07 -5.20 20.86
C CYS A 75 -7.11 -3.87 20.10
N GLY A 76 -7.69 -2.86 20.74
CA GLY A 76 -7.74 -1.50 20.22
C GLY A 76 -6.43 -0.76 20.51
N THR A 77 -5.90 -0.09 19.49
CA THR A 77 -4.68 0.72 19.57
C THR A 77 -4.89 2.06 18.87
N GLY A 78 -3.96 2.99 19.06
CA GLY A 78 -3.88 4.18 18.22
C GLY A 78 -3.46 3.82 16.79
N PHE A 79 -3.73 4.69 15.83
CA PHE A 79 -3.12 4.54 14.51
C PHE A 79 -1.65 5.02 14.59
N PRO A 80 -0.66 4.29 14.04
CA PRO A 80 0.76 4.66 14.14
C PRO A 80 1.14 5.91 13.33
N ALA A 81 0.21 6.45 12.54
CA ALA A 81 0.32 7.73 11.86
C ALA A 81 -0.90 8.62 12.20
N LYS A 82 -0.78 9.94 12.05
CA LYS A 82 -1.90 10.85 12.26
C LYS A 82 -2.86 10.91 11.06
N TYR A 83 -2.32 10.67 9.86
CA TYR A 83 -3.05 10.66 8.59
C TYR A 83 -2.57 9.47 7.77
N TYR A 84 -3.49 8.80 7.08
CA TYR A 84 -3.09 7.75 6.14
C TYR A 84 -2.66 8.38 4.82
N GLN A 85 -1.44 8.05 4.39
CA GLN A 85 -0.80 8.62 3.20
C GLN A 85 -0.55 7.56 2.11
N ALA A 86 -1.38 6.51 2.06
CA ALA A 86 -1.17 5.35 1.17
C ALA A 86 0.21 4.70 1.34
N GLY A 87 0.78 4.77 2.56
CA GLY A 87 2.07 4.18 2.88
C GLY A 87 1.97 2.68 3.14
N GLU A 88 3.11 2.00 3.01
CA GLU A 88 3.26 0.58 3.32
C GLU A 88 3.39 0.33 4.83
N PHE A 89 2.84 -0.80 5.26
CA PHE A 89 2.87 -1.28 6.63
C PHE A 89 3.53 -2.64 6.70
N GLU A 90 4.27 -2.88 7.77
CA GLU A 90 4.76 -4.20 8.14
C GLU A 90 3.98 -4.72 9.34
N LEU A 91 3.35 -5.87 9.17
CA LEU A 91 2.64 -6.60 10.22
C LEU A 91 3.39 -7.88 10.56
N SER A 92 3.65 -8.09 11.84
CA SER A 92 4.22 -9.32 12.36
C SER A 92 3.40 -9.86 13.52
N TRP A 93 3.21 -11.18 13.59
CA TRP A 93 2.49 -11.84 14.67
C TRP A 93 2.91 -13.30 14.81
N GLN A 94 2.46 -13.92 15.89
CA GLN A 94 2.62 -15.34 16.16
C GLN A 94 1.27 -16.00 16.37
N MET A 95 1.09 -17.19 15.80
CA MET A 95 -0.14 -17.98 15.93
C MET A 95 0.19 -19.47 15.83
N ALA A 96 -0.40 -20.29 16.69
CA ALA A 96 -0.14 -21.74 16.76
C ALA A 96 1.36 -22.10 16.78
N GLY A 97 2.18 -21.31 17.49
CA GLY A 97 3.63 -21.49 17.60
C GLY A 97 4.45 -21.08 16.37
N ARG A 98 3.82 -20.54 15.32
CA ARG A 98 4.49 -20.06 14.10
C ARG A 98 4.55 -18.54 14.10
N SER A 99 5.61 -17.99 13.50
CA SER A 99 5.78 -16.54 13.30
C SER A 99 5.47 -16.17 11.86
N TYR A 100 4.80 -15.05 11.69
CA TYR A 100 4.38 -14.49 10.40
C TYR A 100 4.83 -13.04 10.33
N ALA A 101 5.18 -12.59 9.12
CA ALA A 101 5.52 -11.21 8.84
C ALA A 101 5.18 -10.90 7.37
N GLU A 102 4.41 -9.84 7.15
CA GLU A 102 4.00 -9.44 5.81
C GLU A 102 3.97 -7.92 5.66
N HIS A 103 4.13 -7.48 4.41
CA HIS A 103 3.99 -6.08 4.01
C HIS A 103 2.68 -5.89 3.26
N PHE A 104 1.96 -4.81 3.55
CA PHE A 104 0.72 -4.48 2.85
C PHE A 104 0.45 -2.98 2.81
N VAL A 105 -0.49 -2.60 1.94
CA VAL A 105 -1.08 -1.26 1.87
C VAL A 105 -2.55 -1.39 2.24
N ILE A 106 -3.04 -0.51 3.13
CA ILE A 106 -4.47 -0.52 3.50
C ILE A 106 -5.29 -0.10 2.28
N PRO A 107 -6.22 -0.94 1.81
CA PRO A 107 -7.08 -0.57 0.70
C PRO A 107 -8.01 0.57 1.12
N ILE A 108 -7.97 1.69 0.38
CA ILE A 108 -8.92 2.80 0.56
C ILE A 108 -10.16 2.50 -0.29
N PRO A 109 -11.37 2.43 0.31
CA PRO A 109 -12.61 2.34 -0.45
C PRO A 109 -12.76 3.50 -1.44
N THR A 110 -13.25 3.23 -2.65
CA THR A 110 -13.44 4.26 -3.69
C THR A 110 -14.46 5.34 -3.31
N ASP A 111 -15.35 5.03 -2.37
CA ASP A 111 -16.36 5.92 -1.79
C ASP A 111 -15.89 6.59 -0.49
N ALA A 112 -14.58 6.56 -0.19
CA ALA A 112 -14.06 7.13 1.05
C ALA A 112 -14.15 8.67 1.06
N GLU A 113 -14.73 9.22 2.12
CA GLU A 113 -14.98 10.65 2.27
C GLU A 113 -13.79 11.34 2.98
N LYS A 114 -13.30 12.47 2.44
CA LYS A 114 -12.10 13.18 2.94
C LYS A 114 -12.21 13.60 4.43
N ASN A 115 -13.42 13.88 4.91
CA ASN A 115 -13.67 14.36 6.27
C ASN A 115 -14.20 13.29 7.23
N GLN A 116 -14.39 12.06 6.74
CA GLN A 116 -14.87 10.96 7.55
C GLN A 116 -13.70 10.37 8.35
N ARG A 117 -13.96 10.04 9.63
CA ARG A 117 -13.01 9.30 10.45
C ARG A 117 -13.17 7.81 10.22
N TYR A 118 -12.07 7.14 9.97
CA TYR A 118 -12.02 5.69 9.79
C TYR A 118 -11.20 5.02 10.90
N THR A 119 -11.53 3.77 11.18
CA THR A 119 -10.68 2.85 11.95
C THR A 119 -10.18 1.76 11.02
N ALA A 120 -8.88 1.51 11.03
CA ALA A 120 -8.31 0.36 10.36
C ALA A 120 -8.56 -0.89 11.22
N VAL A 121 -9.00 -1.97 10.60
CA VAL A 121 -9.23 -3.26 11.26
C VAL A 121 -8.36 -4.30 10.59
N VAL A 122 -7.48 -4.92 11.37
CA VAL A 122 -6.70 -6.10 10.98
C VAL A 122 -7.38 -7.31 11.61
N LEU A 123 -7.97 -8.17 10.78
CA LEU A 123 -8.73 -9.34 11.19
C LEU A 123 -7.90 -10.59 10.99
N PHE A 124 -7.43 -11.21 12.07
CA PHE A 124 -6.75 -12.50 12.03
C PHE A 124 -7.75 -13.64 11.91
N THR A 125 -7.46 -14.55 10.99
CA THR A 125 -8.22 -15.77 10.74
C THR A 125 -7.30 -16.99 10.88
N ASN A 126 -7.85 -18.17 10.65
CA ASN A 126 -7.12 -19.42 10.83
C ASN A 126 -5.90 -19.52 9.91
N ASN A 127 -4.96 -20.39 10.32
CA ASN A 127 -3.73 -20.69 9.57
C ASN A 127 -2.78 -19.51 9.39
N GLY A 128 -2.89 -18.48 10.24
CA GLY A 128 -2.09 -17.27 10.13
C GLY A 128 -2.42 -16.49 8.87
N GLN A 129 -3.69 -16.45 8.47
CA GLN A 129 -4.18 -15.51 7.48
C GLN A 129 -4.73 -14.26 8.18
N TYR A 130 -4.81 -13.16 7.44
CA TYR A 130 -5.44 -11.94 7.91
C TYR A 130 -6.12 -11.20 6.75
N ASP A 131 -7.04 -10.32 7.12
CA ASP A 131 -7.66 -9.36 6.22
C ASP A 131 -7.52 -7.94 6.81
N VAL A 132 -7.52 -6.93 5.94
CA VAL A 132 -7.38 -5.53 6.34
C VAL A 132 -8.47 -4.69 5.70
N ARG A 133 -9.22 -3.97 6.53
CA ARG A 133 -10.33 -3.13 6.08
C ARG A 133 -10.40 -1.82 6.84
N LEU A 134 -11.02 -0.83 6.23
CA LEU A 134 -11.39 0.43 6.88
C LEU A 134 -12.88 0.41 7.23
N THR A 135 -13.19 0.77 8.48
CA THR A 135 -14.57 0.94 8.95
C THR A 135 -14.83 2.40 9.27
N LYS A 136 -16.01 2.92 8.87
CA LYS A 136 -16.43 4.27 9.22
C LYS A 136 -16.68 4.32 10.73
N ASN A 137 -16.08 5.31 11.40
CA ASN A 137 -16.45 5.63 12.77
C ASN A 137 -17.72 6.47 12.72
N ASN A 138 -18.87 5.85 12.95
CA ASN A 138 -20.10 6.60 13.17
C ASN A 138 -19.99 7.28 14.53
N ILE A 139 -19.55 8.53 14.53
CA ILE A 139 -19.71 9.41 15.69
C ILE A 139 -21.19 9.80 15.68
N LEU A 140 -21.97 9.25 16.61
CA LEU A 140 -23.30 9.75 16.95
C LEU A 140 -23.20 11.15 17.55
#